data_AF-D8PLM8-F1
#
_entry.id   AF-D8PLM8-F1
#
_cell.length_a   1.000
_cell.length_b   1.000
_cell.length_c   1.000
_cell.angle_alpha   90.00
_cell.angle_beta   90.00
_cell.angle_gamma   90.00
#
_symmetry.space_group_name_H-M   'P 1'
#
loop_
_entity.id
_entity.type
_entity.pdbx_description
1 polymer ?
#
loop_
_entity_poly.entity_id
_entity_poly.type
_entity_poly.pdbx_seq_one_letter_code
_entity_poly.pdbx_strand_id
1 'polypeptide(L)'
;MPTIIDTVKLLKSLSDNAEKEAEARNEVYLGVAGLALKYGQWRDFGAKKIFVFKKTVTELEDGQVGEGSNDEPDPVVCVCVARIGAQDTWLGSDANWTGPSQYTKTFAHVTLATGLENPASMPEGEPFGPHWGPVCAQVTAIMQSACDGKPITSGGPEDRRLVARHALFQVLPEDETERQQVLTDIAQKPAFFDIKNWPVFTDQAKADIRAIYESHMIMPLPAFDSEEKIIEPLQYRAALTGSLAIVSFRIVGWVLKRTRRFRCEIVNIDVLKPSDVERPKRTTPASSSRSPSKRLRA
;
A
#
# COMPACT_ATOMS: atom_id res chain seq x y z
N MET A 1 25.73 -0.14 -6.71
CA MET A 1 24.50 0.53 -6.27
C MET A 1 23.85 1.13 -7.49
N PRO A 2 22.62 0.73 -7.86
CA PRO A 2 21.92 1.41 -8.93
C PRO A 2 21.67 2.85 -8.47
N THR A 3 22.22 3.80 -9.19
CA THR A 3 21.97 5.22 -8.95
C THR A 3 20.52 5.56 -9.32
N ILE A 4 20.01 6.73 -8.94
CA ILE A 4 18.72 7.25 -9.47
C ILE A 4 18.71 7.17 -11.02
N ILE A 5 19.87 7.30 -11.65
CA ILE A 5 20.08 7.13 -13.09
C ILE A 5 19.77 5.69 -13.54
N ASP A 6 20.05 4.68 -12.74
CA ASP A 6 19.76 3.27 -13.05
C ASP A 6 18.29 2.92 -12.83
N THR A 7 17.59 3.55 -11.88
CA THR A 7 16.12 3.44 -11.76
C THR A 7 15.39 4.20 -12.88
N VAL A 8 15.91 5.35 -13.31
CA VAL A 8 15.40 6.07 -14.49
C VAL A 8 15.69 5.28 -15.77
N LYS A 9 16.84 4.61 -15.89
CA LYS A 9 17.12 3.67 -16.98
C LYS A 9 16.22 2.44 -16.91
N LEU A 10 15.94 1.91 -15.72
CA LEU A 10 15.00 0.82 -15.52
C LEU A 10 13.61 1.24 -15.96
N LEU A 11 13.14 2.43 -15.58
CA LEU A 11 11.82 2.94 -15.95
C LEU A 11 11.73 3.36 -17.43
N LYS A 12 12.80 3.88 -18.02
CA LYS A 12 12.90 4.05 -19.48
C LYS A 12 12.90 2.71 -20.20
N SER A 13 13.65 1.72 -19.69
CA SER A 13 13.60 0.36 -20.22
C SER A 13 12.24 -0.31 -20.03
N LEU A 14 11.52 0.01 -18.95
CA LEU A 14 10.14 -0.39 -18.70
C LEU A 14 9.13 0.45 -19.49
N SER A 15 9.54 1.53 -20.15
CA SER A 15 8.72 2.23 -21.13
C SER A 15 8.97 1.65 -22.52
N ASP A 16 10.23 1.40 -22.86
CA ASP A 16 10.67 0.91 -24.17
C ASP A 16 10.41 -0.60 -24.34
N ASN A 17 10.47 -1.37 -23.24
CA ASN A 17 10.18 -2.82 -23.17
C ASN A 17 8.99 -3.12 -22.22
N ALA A 18 8.15 -2.13 -21.94
CA ALA A 18 7.03 -2.21 -21.00
C ALA A 18 6.19 -3.49 -21.16
N GLU A 19 5.89 -3.80 -22.42
CA GLU A 19 5.07 -4.92 -22.82
C GLU A 19 5.69 -6.27 -22.46
N LYS A 20 7.00 -6.42 -22.72
CA LYS A 20 7.72 -7.68 -22.48
C LYS A 20 7.93 -7.93 -20.98
N GLU A 21 8.28 -6.89 -20.22
CA GLU A 21 8.44 -6.99 -18.77
C GLU A 21 7.09 -7.21 -18.07
N ALA A 22 6.00 -6.63 -18.60
CA ALA A 22 4.68 -6.79 -18.02
C ALA A 22 4.21 -8.26 -18.01
N GLU A 23 4.41 -8.96 -19.13
CA GLU A 23 4.09 -10.39 -19.23
C GLU A 23 5.04 -11.27 -18.39
N ALA A 24 6.31 -10.89 -18.28
CA ALA A 24 7.30 -11.69 -17.55
C ALA A 24 7.11 -11.63 -16.02
N ARG A 25 6.66 -10.48 -15.50
CA ARG A 25 6.55 -10.22 -14.05
C ARG A 25 5.13 -10.20 -13.51
N ASN A 26 4.12 -10.29 -14.37
CA ASN A 26 2.73 -10.02 -14.01
C ASN A 26 2.56 -8.63 -13.34
N GLU A 27 3.22 -7.63 -13.92
CA GLU A 27 3.18 -6.24 -13.48
C GLU A 27 2.81 -5.31 -14.64
N VAL A 28 2.14 -4.18 -14.38
CA VAL A 28 1.85 -3.19 -15.43
C VAL A 28 2.23 -1.80 -14.96
N TYR A 29 3.18 -1.19 -15.67
CA TYR A 29 3.51 0.21 -15.44
C TYR A 29 2.44 1.15 -16.00
N LEU A 30 1.76 1.86 -15.11
CA LEU A 30 0.63 2.73 -15.45
C LEU A 30 1.02 4.06 -16.09
N GLY A 31 2.32 4.37 -16.19
CA GLY A 31 2.79 5.56 -16.91
C GLY A 31 2.66 5.45 -18.43
N VAL A 32 2.57 4.22 -18.98
CA VAL A 32 2.42 3.98 -20.41
C VAL A 32 0.97 3.68 -20.74
N ALA A 33 0.32 4.59 -21.46
CA ALA A 33 -1.11 4.54 -21.73
C ALA A 33 -1.55 3.24 -22.43
N GLY A 34 -2.66 2.66 -21.97
CA GLY A 34 -3.34 1.54 -22.62
C GLY A 34 -2.82 0.15 -22.23
N LEU A 35 -1.65 0.03 -21.59
CA LEU A 35 -1.09 -1.28 -21.22
C LEU A 35 -2.01 -2.07 -20.29
N ALA A 36 -2.61 -1.42 -19.28
CA ALA A 36 -3.38 -2.14 -18.28
C ALA A 36 -4.60 -2.85 -18.89
N LEU A 37 -5.33 -2.20 -19.79
CA LEU A 37 -6.49 -2.82 -20.46
C LEU A 37 -6.08 -3.74 -21.62
N LYS A 38 -4.87 -3.57 -22.18
CA LYS A 38 -4.29 -4.49 -23.15
C LYS A 38 -4.06 -5.86 -22.50
N TYR A 39 -3.44 -5.89 -21.33
CA TYR A 39 -3.03 -7.14 -20.67
C TYR A 39 -3.97 -7.64 -19.58
N GLY A 40 -4.76 -6.76 -18.97
CA GLY A 40 -5.64 -7.09 -17.86
C GLY A 40 -7.12 -7.19 -18.24
N GLN A 41 -7.88 -7.93 -17.45
CA GLN A 41 -9.33 -8.01 -17.52
C GLN A 41 -9.92 -8.30 -16.13
N TRP A 42 -11.19 -7.97 -15.93
CA TRP A 42 -11.89 -8.29 -14.69
C TRP A 42 -12.39 -9.73 -14.66
N ARG A 43 -12.27 -10.38 -13.50
CA ARG A 43 -12.90 -11.66 -13.19
C ARG A 43 -13.68 -11.57 -11.88
N ASP A 44 -14.81 -12.25 -11.84
CA ASP A 44 -15.66 -12.37 -10.66
C ASP A 44 -15.14 -13.51 -9.77
N PHE A 45 -15.01 -13.24 -8.48
CA PHE A 45 -14.62 -14.23 -7.47
C PHE A 45 -15.50 -14.04 -6.23
N GLY A 46 -16.61 -14.78 -6.18
CA GLY A 46 -17.64 -14.62 -5.16
C GLY A 46 -18.23 -13.20 -5.16
N ALA A 47 -18.05 -12.46 -4.06
CA ALA A 47 -18.48 -11.07 -3.92
C ALA A 47 -17.46 -10.03 -4.40
N LYS A 48 -16.24 -10.48 -4.74
CA LYS A 48 -15.14 -9.64 -5.21
C LYS A 48 -15.05 -9.66 -6.73
N LYS A 49 -14.51 -8.58 -7.27
CA LYS A 49 -13.99 -8.49 -8.63
C LYS A 49 -12.50 -8.23 -8.53
N ILE A 50 -11.71 -9.00 -9.27
CA ILE A 50 -10.26 -8.88 -9.32
C ILE A 50 -9.82 -8.60 -10.74
N PHE A 51 -8.86 -7.67 -10.89
CA PHE A 51 -8.28 -7.35 -12.18
C PHE A 51 -7.07 -8.27 -12.39
N VAL A 52 -7.14 -9.16 -13.38
CA VAL A 52 -6.18 -10.27 -13.60
C VAL A 52 -5.60 -10.21 -15.01
N PHE A 53 -4.45 -10.85 -15.24
CA PHE A 53 -3.87 -10.94 -16.57
C PHE A 53 -4.73 -11.81 -17.48
N LYS A 54 -4.88 -11.40 -18.74
CA LYS A 54 -5.60 -12.18 -19.76
C LYS A 54 -4.97 -13.55 -19.99
N LYS A 55 -3.63 -13.63 -19.95
CA LYS A 55 -2.89 -14.89 -20.05
C LYS A 55 -3.27 -15.88 -18.93
N THR A 56 -3.28 -15.42 -17.68
CA THR A 56 -3.67 -16.24 -16.51
C THR A 56 -5.07 -16.84 -16.70
N VAL A 57 -5.97 -16.07 -17.29
CA VAL A 57 -7.33 -16.54 -17.57
C VAL A 57 -7.35 -17.61 -18.66
N THR A 58 -6.59 -17.44 -19.74
CA THR A 58 -6.48 -18.46 -20.79
C THR A 58 -5.92 -19.77 -20.23
N GLU A 59 -4.89 -19.69 -19.39
CA GLU A 59 -4.31 -20.87 -18.72
C GLU A 59 -5.30 -21.61 -17.81
N LEU A 60 -6.19 -20.87 -17.13
CA LEU A 60 -7.28 -21.45 -16.33
C LEU A 60 -8.38 -22.09 -17.20
N GLU A 61 -8.74 -21.45 -18.32
CA GLU A 61 -9.78 -21.94 -19.23
C GLU A 61 -9.31 -23.18 -20.03
N ASP A 62 -8.02 -23.28 -20.34
CA ASP A 62 -7.41 -24.40 -21.08
C ASP A 62 -7.14 -25.64 -20.19
N GLY A 63 -7.53 -25.62 -18.92
CA GLY A 63 -7.38 -26.75 -17.99
C GLY A 63 -5.92 -27.09 -17.65
N GLN A 64 -4.98 -26.17 -17.90
CA GLN A 64 -3.57 -26.34 -17.51
C GLN A 64 -3.37 -26.18 -15.99
N VAL A 65 -4.34 -25.57 -15.32
CA VAL A 65 -4.48 -25.57 -13.86
C VAL A 65 -5.55 -26.60 -13.53
N GLY A 66 -5.22 -27.60 -12.71
CA GLY A 66 -6.05 -28.80 -12.52
C GLY A 66 -7.53 -28.48 -12.27
N GLU A 67 -8.43 -29.10 -13.04
CA GLU A 67 -9.88 -28.99 -12.88
C GLU A 67 -10.26 -29.21 -11.40
N GLY A 68 -10.66 -28.13 -10.71
CA GLY A 68 -11.11 -28.18 -9.32
C GLY A 68 -10.34 -27.30 -8.31
N SER A 69 -9.29 -26.58 -8.71
CA SER A 69 -8.69 -25.59 -7.79
C SER A 69 -9.63 -24.39 -7.62
N ASN A 70 -10.16 -24.20 -6.41
CA ASN A 70 -10.90 -22.98 -6.02
C ASN A 70 -9.97 -21.77 -5.79
N ASP A 71 -8.78 -21.79 -6.40
CA ASP A 71 -7.73 -20.83 -6.12
C ASP A 71 -8.05 -19.49 -6.79
N GLU A 72 -8.11 -18.43 -5.98
CA GLU A 72 -8.28 -17.06 -6.46
C GLU A 72 -7.07 -16.71 -7.35
N PRO A 73 -7.24 -16.34 -8.63
CA PRO A 73 -6.11 -16.03 -9.50
C PRO A 73 -5.37 -14.78 -9.01
N ASP A 74 -4.06 -14.75 -9.24
CA ASP A 74 -3.23 -13.62 -8.86
C ASP A 74 -3.66 -12.33 -9.57
N PRO A 75 -4.01 -11.26 -8.82
CA PRO A 75 -4.37 -9.99 -9.42
C PRO A 75 -3.16 -9.32 -10.07
N VAL A 76 -3.41 -8.59 -11.16
CA VAL A 76 -2.44 -7.73 -11.83
C VAL A 76 -1.87 -6.73 -10.82
N VAL A 77 -0.54 -6.68 -10.75
CA VAL A 77 0.15 -5.67 -9.96
C VAL A 77 0.34 -4.43 -10.83
N CYS A 78 -0.32 -3.35 -10.47
CA CYS A 78 -0.18 -2.05 -11.11
C CYS A 78 0.97 -1.28 -10.46
N VAL A 79 1.85 -0.71 -11.27
CA VAL A 79 3.05 0.00 -10.80
C VAL A 79 2.99 1.45 -11.26
N CYS A 80 3.29 2.40 -10.38
CA CYS A 80 3.47 3.79 -10.75
C CYS A 80 4.60 4.46 -9.95
N VAL A 81 5.09 5.59 -10.46
CA VAL A 81 5.94 6.50 -9.67
C VAL A 81 5.03 7.61 -9.16
N ALA A 82 5.06 7.84 -7.85
CA ALA A 82 4.22 8.84 -7.21
C ALA A 82 4.97 9.51 -6.06
N ARG A 83 4.52 10.72 -5.71
CA ARG A 83 4.84 11.29 -4.40
C ARG A 83 3.85 10.72 -3.39
N ILE A 84 4.35 10.24 -2.26
CA ILE A 84 3.52 9.82 -1.13
C ILE A 84 3.00 11.09 -0.44
N GLY A 85 1.68 11.26 -0.43
CA GLY A 85 1.02 12.46 0.06
C GLY A 85 1.29 12.75 1.54
N ALA A 86 1.32 14.03 1.89
CA ALA A 86 1.46 14.48 3.29
C ALA A 86 0.12 14.55 4.04
N GLN A 87 -0.95 14.82 3.31
CA GLN A 87 -2.32 14.89 3.82
C GLN A 87 -2.96 13.51 3.72
N ASP A 88 -3.96 13.22 4.56
CA ASP A 88 -4.72 11.95 4.56
C ASP A 88 -3.84 10.69 4.45
N THR A 89 -2.77 10.69 5.25
CA THR A 89 -1.77 9.62 5.29
C THR A 89 -1.76 9.01 6.68
N TRP A 90 -2.20 7.77 6.75
CA TRP A 90 -2.29 6.92 7.94
C TRP A 90 -1.25 5.81 7.86
N LEU A 91 0.02 6.20 7.68
CA LEU A 91 1.17 5.28 7.61
C LEU A 91 1.83 5.03 8.99
N GLY A 92 1.19 5.42 10.10
CA GLY A 92 1.62 4.96 11.42
C GLY A 92 1.37 3.47 11.55
N SER A 93 2.21 2.72 12.26
CA SER A 93 2.07 1.26 12.40
C SER A 93 0.73 0.81 12.99
N ASP A 94 0.02 1.67 13.72
CA ASP A 94 -1.34 1.43 14.23
C ASP A 94 -2.43 2.21 13.45
N ALA A 95 -2.07 2.80 12.31
CA ALA A 95 -2.84 3.76 11.51
C ALA A 95 -3.47 4.92 12.32
N ASN A 96 -2.88 5.29 13.46
CA ASN A 96 -3.45 6.21 14.45
C ASN A 96 -4.82 5.75 14.99
N TRP A 97 -5.00 4.45 15.24
CA TRP A 97 -6.24 3.92 15.81
C TRP A 97 -6.58 4.57 17.16
N THR A 98 -7.77 5.16 17.27
CA THR A 98 -8.29 5.75 18.52
C THR A 98 -9.52 5.03 19.05
N GLY A 99 -9.80 3.81 18.56
CA GLY A 99 -10.98 3.03 18.89
C GLY A 99 -11.99 2.90 17.75
N PRO A 100 -13.08 2.14 17.99
CA PRO A 100 -14.10 1.88 16.98
C PRO A 100 -14.72 3.16 16.41
N SER A 101 -14.89 3.19 15.10
CA SER A 101 -15.55 4.29 14.38
C SER A 101 -16.74 3.78 13.57
N GLN A 102 -17.40 4.69 12.85
CA GLN A 102 -18.44 4.28 11.90
C GLN A 102 -17.90 3.41 10.75
N TYR A 103 -16.61 3.58 10.38
CA TYR A 103 -15.99 2.92 9.23
C TYR A 103 -15.14 1.70 9.63
N THR A 104 -14.43 1.76 10.75
CA THR A 104 -13.54 0.69 11.21
C THR A 104 -13.97 0.26 12.61
N LYS A 105 -14.60 -0.91 12.71
CA LYS A 105 -15.26 -1.37 13.93
C LYS A 105 -14.33 -2.00 14.95
N THR A 106 -13.22 -2.56 14.50
CA THR A 106 -12.27 -3.31 15.32
C THR A 106 -10.85 -3.00 14.85
N PHE A 107 -9.89 -3.16 15.75
CA PHE A 107 -8.47 -2.93 15.43
C PHE A 107 -7.95 -3.87 14.33
N ALA A 108 -8.46 -5.12 14.28
CA ALA A 108 -8.16 -6.08 13.22
C ALA A 108 -8.49 -5.59 11.79
N HIS A 109 -9.43 -4.66 11.63
CA HIS A 109 -9.80 -4.12 10.33
C HIS A 109 -9.07 -2.82 9.97
N VAL A 110 -8.08 -2.42 10.77
CA VAL A 110 -7.28 -1.24 10.48
C VAL A 110 -6.45 -1.47 9.21
N THR A 111 -6.45 -0.44 8.37
CA THR A 111 -5.63 -0.39 7.16
C THR A 111 -4.72 0.82 7.22
N LEU A 112 -3.45 0.66 6.86
CA LEU A 112 -2.64 1.80 6.47
C LEU A 112 -3.24 2.41 5.20
N ALA A 113 -3.16 3.72 5.06
CA ALA A 113 -3.63 4.40 3.88
C ALA A 113 -2.71 5.57 3.54
N THR A 114 -2.51 5.80 2.25
CA THR A 114 -1.76 6.97 1.77
C THR A 114 -2.36 7.50 0.49
N GLY A 115 -2.33 8.82 0.34
CA GLY A 115 -2.50 9.46 -0.96
C GLY A 115 -1.26 9.26 -1.82
N LEU A 116 -1.47 9.07 -3.11
CA LEU A 116 -0.48 9.10 -4.16
C LEU A 116 -0.75 10.34 -5.01
N GLU A 117 0.26 11.18 -5.13
CA GLU A 117 0.20 12.51 -5.73
C GLU A 117 1.16 12.62 -6.91
N ASN A 118 0.96 13.67 -7.72
CA ASN A 118 1.80 13.95 -8.88
C ASN A 118 3.27 14.12 -8.47
N PRO A 119 4.20 13.29 -9.00
CA PRO A 119 5.62 13.37 -8.68
C PRO A 119 6.26 14.71 -9.10
N ALA A 120 5.73 15.41 -10.11
CA ALA A 120 6.22 16.73 -10.51
C ALA A 120 6.02 17.84 -9.46
N SER A 121 5.35 17.55 -8.34
CA SER A 121 5.37 18.43 -7.16
C SER A 121 6.72 18.42 -6.41
N MET A 122 7.64 17.52 -6.79
CA MET A 122 9.04 17.50 -6.33
C MET A 122 9.98 17.74 -7.53
N PRO A 123 11.09 18.48 -7.37
CA PRO A 123 12.06 18.70 -8.44
C PRO A 123 12.60 17.39 -9.04
N GLU A 124 12.94 16.41 -8.21
CA GLU A 124 13.44 15.10 -8.64
C GLU A 124 12.38 14.22 -9.28
N GLY A 125 11.09 14.52 -9.05
CA GLY A 125 9.97 13.82 -9.65
C GLY A 125 9.54 14.39 -11.00
N GLU A 126 10.13 15.50 -11.45
CA GLU A 126 9.82 16.17 -12.73
C GLU A 126 9.87 15.23 -13.95
N PRO A 127 10.85 14.32 -14.09
CA PRO A 127 10.89 13.37 -15.21
C PRO A 127 9.67 12.44 -15.28
N PHE A 128 9.00 12.22 -14.14
CA PHE A 128 7.82 11.35 -14.03
C PHE A 128 6.50 12.13 -14.05
N GLY A 129 6.55 13.46 -13.98
CA GLY A 129 5.38 14.34 -14.05
C GLY A 129 4.47 14.05 -15.26
N PRO A 130 5.01 13.90 -16.48
CA PRO A 130 4.23 13.56 -17.66
C PRO A 130 3.51 12.20 -17.56
N HIS A 131 4.01 11.27 -16.74
CA HIS A 131 3.41 9.94 -16.58
C HIS A 131 2.20 9.94 -15.65
N TRP A 132 2.03 10.98 -14.81
CA TRP A 132 0.95 11.01 -13.82
C TRP A 132 -0.45 11.08 -14.45
N GLY A 133 -0.60 11.84 -15.54
CA GLY A 133 -1.83 11.89 -16.31
C GLY A 133 -2.27 10.50 -16.81
N PRO A 134 -1.40 9.77 -17.54
CA PRO A 134 -1.60 8.37 -17.89
C PRO A 134 -1.93 7.46 -16.70
N VAL A 135 -1.24 7.59 -15.56
CA VAL A 135 -1.53 6.80 -14.36
C VAL A 135 -2.98 6.98 -13.90
N CYS A 136 -3.43 8.22 -13.70
CA CYS A 136 -4.80 8.49 -13.27
C CYS A 136 -5.85 8.04 -14.32
N ALA A 137 -5.55 8.25 -15.61
CA ALA A 137 -6.44 7.86 -16.69
C ALA A 137 -6.61 6.33 -16.76
N GLN A 138 -5.52 5.58 -16.60
CA GLN A 138 -5.56 4.12 -16.63
C GLN A 138 -6.27 3.54 -15.41
N VAL A 139 -6.00 4.03 -14.20
CA VAL A 139 -6.74 3.57 -13.01
C VAL A 139 -8.24 3.80 -13.16
N THR A 140 -8.63 4.99 -13.63
CA THR A 140 -10.03 5.31 -13.94
C THR A 140 -10.59 4.34 -14.99
N ALA A 141 -9.86 4.08 -16.07
CA ALA A 141 -10.31 3.20 -17.14
C ALA A 141 -10.45 1.74 -16.68
N ILE A 142 -9.54 1.24 -15.83
CA ILE A 142 -9.63 -0.09 -15.21
C ILE A 142 -10.90 -0.17 -14.35
N MET A 143 -11.13 0.80 -13.44
CA MET A 143 -12.31 0.77 -12.58
C MET A 143 -13.61 0.91 -13.40
N GLN A 144 -13.62 1.77 -14.41
CA GLN A 144 -14.78 2.00 -15.27
C GLN A 144 -15.13 0.78 -16.12
N SER A 145 -14.14 -0.01 -16.55
CA SER A 145 -14.39 -1.25 -17.30
C SER A 145 -15.08 -2.32 -16.45
N ALA A 146 -14.94 -2.26 -15.13
CA ALA A 146 -15.71 -3.09 -14.20
C ALA A 146 -17.13 -2.59 -13.94
N CYS A 147 -17.54 -1.44 -14.49
CA CYS A 147 -18.81 -0.81 -14.14
C CYS A 147 -19.95 -1.01 -15.14
N ASP A 148 -19.72 -1.64 -16.29
CA ASP A 148 -20.70 -1.81 -17.38
C ASP A 148 -21.36 -0.47 -17.77
N GLY A 149 -20.54 0.59 -17.89
CA GLY A 149 -20.99 1.94 -18.24
C GLY A 149 -21.59 2.75 -17.08
N LYS A 150 -21.73 2.18 -15.88
CA LYS A 150 -22.19 2.91 -14.68
C LYS A 150 -21.07 3.77 -14.08
N PRO A 151 -21.38 4.88 -13.38
CA PRO A 151 -20.34 5.69 -12.76
C PRO A 151 -19.66 4.97 -11.59
N ILE A 152 -18.35 5.21 -11.41
CA ILE A 152 -17.61 4.81 -10.22
C ILE A 152 -18.16 5.62 -9.03
N THR A 153 -18.56 4.95 -7.95
CA THR A 153 -19.16 5.62 -6.79
C THR A 153 -18.15 5.88 -5.67
N SER A 154 -17.01 5.18 -5.66
CA SER A 154 -15.97 5.31 -4.63
C SER A 154 -14.67 4.66 -5.09
N GLY A 155 -13.54 5.24 -4.68
CA GLY A 155 -12.20 4.66 -4.83
C GLY A 155 -11.49 4.99 -6.15
N GLY A 156 -12.16 5.74 -7.04
CA GLY A 156 -11.51 6.34 -8.21
C GLY A 156 -10.55 7.46 -7.82
N PRO A 157 -9.68 7.91 -8.74
CA PRO A 157 -8.87 9.09 -8.52
C PRO A 157 -9.77 10.33 -8.36
N GLU A 158 -9.77 10.96 -7.20
CA GLU A 158 -10.45 12.23 -6.93
C GLU A 158 -9.43 13.35 -7.07
N ASP A 159 -9.70 14.39 -7.85
CA ASP A 159 -8.77 15.50 -8.10
C ASP A 159 -7.34 15.06 -8.49
N ARG A 160 -7.24 13.97 -9.26
CA ARG A 160 -5.97 13.33 -9.68
C ARG A 160 -5.13 12.80 -8.51
N ARG A 161 -5.76 12.48 -7.39
CA ARG A 161 -5.14 11.82 -6.25
C ARG A 161 -5.68 10.40 -6.14
N LEU A 162 -4.77 9.45 -5.99
CA LEU A 162 -5.12 8.04 -5.80
C LEU A 162 -4.90 7.66 -4.34
N VAL A 163 -5.85 6.97 -3.70
CA VAL A 163 -5.66 6.47 -2.33
C VAL A 163 -5.35 4.98 -2.36
N ALA A 164 -4.17 4.61 -1.90
CA ALA A 164 -3.74 3.23 -1.75
C ALA A 164 -3.80 2.81 -0.28
N ARG A 165 -4.12 1.54 -0.02
CA ARG A 165 -4.33 1.01 1.33
C ARG A 165 -3.64 -0.33 1.52
N HIS A 166 -3.22 -0.62 2.74
CA HIS A 166 -2.62 -1.90 3.12
C HIS A 166 -3.33 -2.44 4.35
N ALA A 167 -3.85 -3.66 4.30
CA ALA A 167 -4.44 -4.30 5.48
C ALA A 167 -3.33 -4.69 6.45
N LEU A 168 -3.44 -4.25 7.71
CA LEU A 168 -2.41 -4.53 8.71
C LEU A 168 -2.51 -5.92 9.32
N PHE A 169 -3.70 -6.51 9.35
CA PHE A 169 -3.94 -7.78 10.02
C PHE A 169 -4.60 -8.76 9.06
N GLN A 170 -4.23 -10.03 9.22
CA GLN A 170 -4.86 -11.16 8.54
C GLN A 170 -5.27 -12.18 9.61
N VAL A 171 -6.47 -12.74 9.45
CA VAL A 171 -6.96 -13.82 10.32
C VAL A 171 -6.05 -15.04 10.11
N LEU A 172 -5.65 -15.69 11.21
CA LEU A 172 -4.91 -16.95 11.12
C LEU A 172 -5.81 -18.04 10.51
N PRO A 173 -5.24 -18.98 9.73
CA PRO A 173 -6.00 -20.12 9.23
C PRO A 173 -6.69 -20.88 10.37
N GLU A 174 -7.90 -21.38 10.11
CA GLU A 174 -8.60 -22.27 11.05
C GLU A 174 -8.00 -23.68 11.03
N ASP A 175 -7.43 -24.11 9.89
CA ASP A 175 -6.70 -25.37 9.79
C ASP A 175 -5.40 -25.28 10.60
N GLU A 176 -5.21 -26.24 11.50
CA GLU A 176 -4.07 -26.23 12.43
C GLU A 176 -2.73 -26.44 11.71
N THR A 177 -2.73 -27.20 10.61
CA THR A 177 -1.50 -27.47 9.84
C THR A 177 -1.05 -26.20 9.12
N GLU A 178 -1.98 -25.53 8.43
CA GLU A 178 -1.74 -24.24 7.79
C GLU A 178 -1.36 -23.17 8.81
N ARG A 179 -2.07 -23.12 9.95
CA ARG A 179 -1.76 -22.20 11.04
C ARG A 179 -0.35 -22.40 11.57
N GLN A 180 0.06 -23.63 11.83
CA GLN A 180 1.39 -23.92 12.34
C GLN A 180 2.49 -23.56 11.33
N GLN A 181 2.22 -23.75 10.03
CA GLN A 181 3.12 -23.31 8.97
C GLN A 181 3.27 -21.78 8.98
N VAL A 182 2.16 -21.04 8.99
CA VAL A 182 2.15 -19.57 9.05
C VAL A 182 2.90 -19.06 10.28
N LEU A 183 2.70 -19.66 11.45
CA LEU A 183 3.40 -19.28 12.68
C LEU A 183 4.91 -19.55 12.60
N THR A 184 5.31 -20.63 11.92
CA THR A 184 6.73 -20.95 11.68
C THR A 184 7.38 -19.91 10.77
N ASP A 185 6.68 -19.50 9.71
CA ASP A 185 7.16 -18.47 8.79
C ASP A 185 7.28 -17.10 9.47
N ILE A 186 6.35 -16.77 10.37
CA ILE A 186 6.42 -15.54 11.20
C ILE A 186 7.63 -15.59 12.12
N ALA A 187 7.93 -16.74 12.73
CA ALA A 187 9.05 -16.89 13.65
C ALA A 187 10.43 -16.67 12.99
N GLN A 188 10.52 -16.81 11.66
CA GLN A 188 11.73 -16.54 10.89
C GLN A 188 11.92 -15.05 10.53
N LYS A 189 10.88 -14.22 10.70
CA LYS A 189 10.91 -12.79 10.41
C LYS A 189 11.58 -12.00 11.56
N PRO A 190 12.06 -10.77 11.28
CA PRO A 190 12.54 -9.88 12.34
C PRO A 190 11.52 -9.71 13.47
N ALA A 191 11.99 -9.64 14.71
CA ALA A 191 11.12 -9.62 15.90
C ALA A 191 10.11 -8.45 15.92
N PHE A 192 10.41 -7.34 15.23
CA PHE A 192 9.49 -6.20 15.10
C PHE A 192 8.31 -6.45 14.14
N PHE A 193 8.27 -7.60 13.46
CA PHE A 193 7.12 -8.11 12.70
C PHE A 193 6.30 -9.14 13.49
N ASP A 194 6.60 -9.39 14.76
CA ASP A 194 5.70 -10.12 15.64
C ASP A 194 4.56 -9.20 16.11
N ILE A 195 3.32 -9.68 16.05
CA ILE A 195 2.14 -8.95 16.52
C ILE A 195 2.27 -8.52 18.00
N LYS A 196 2.98 -9.30 18.83
CA LYS A 196 3.22 -8.99 20.25
C LYS A 196 4.21 -7.84 20.44
N ASN A 197 5.11 -7.64 19.48
CA ASN A 197 6.10 -6.56 19.47
C ASN A 197 5.70 -5.41 18.54
N TRP A 198 4.53 -5.49 17.90
CA TRP A 198 4.10 -4.52 16.91
C TRP A 198 3.90 -3.14 17.56
N PRO A 199 4.51 -2.08 17.00
CA PRO A 199 4.45 -0.77 17.63
C PRO A 199 3.05 -0.17 17.55
N VAL A 200 2.53 0.25 18.70
CA VAL A 200 1.25 0.93 18.87
C VAL A 200 1.44 2.17 19.74
N PHE A 201 0.81 3.28 19.38
CA PHE A 201 1.07 4.58 20.00
C PHE A 201 -0.05 5.02 20.94
N THR A 202 -1.31 4.70 20.60
CA THR A 202 -2.46 5.08 21.42
C THR A 202 -2.76 4.05 22.50
N ASP A 203 -3.34 4.48 23.63
CA ASP A 203 -3.72 3.55 24.69
C ASP A 203 -4.83 2.59 24.26
N GLN A 204 -5.71 3.05 23.38
CA GLN A 204 -6.75 2.20 22.79
C GLN A 204 -6.17 1.12 21.88
N ALA A 205 -5.16 1.44 21.05
CA ALA A 205 -4.46 0.45 20.23
C ALA A 205 -3.72 -0.58 21.09
N LYS A 206 -3.08 -0.15 22.20
CA LYS A 206 -2.46 -1.07 23.16
C LYS A 206 -3.45 -2.04 23.80
N ALA A 207 -4.66 -1.59 24.09
CA ALA A 207 -5.71 -2.45 24.62
C ALA A 207 -6.21 -3.43 23.55
N ASP A 208 -6.55 -2.92 22.37
CA ASP A 208 -7.21 -3.72 21.33
C ASP A 208 -6.28 -4.69 20.62
N ILE A 209 -4.98 -4.40 20.50
CA ILE A 209 -4.03 -5.32 19.88
C ILE A 209 -3.92 -6.64 20.65
N ARG A 210 -4.07 -6.61 21.98
CA ARG A 210 -4.03 -7.81 22.82
C ARG A 210 -5.20 -8.74 22.55
N ALA A 211 -6.35 -8.20 22.15
CA ALA A 211 -7.54 -8.99 21.84
C ALA A 211 -7.39 -9.86 20.58
N ILE A 212 -6.38 -9.58 19.74
CA ILE A 212 -6.19 -10.24 18.45
C ILE A 212 -4.91 -11.07 18.36
N TYR A 213 -4.10 -11.15 19.42
CA TYR A 213 -2.84 -11.92 19.44
C TYR A 213 -2.99 -13.39 19.04
N GLU A 214 -4.10 -14.02 19.40
CA GLU A 214 -4.31 -15.46 19.19
C GLU A 214 -5.10 -15.77 17.92
N SER A 215 -5.66 -14.77 17.25
CA SER A 215 -6.56 -14.94 16.11
C SER A 215 -6.05 -14.31 14.82
N HIS A 216 -5.07 -13.40 14.90
CA HIS A 216 -4.56 -12.68 13.75
C HIS A 216 -3.04 -12.70 13.73
N MET A 217 -2.50 -12.62 12.52
CA MET A 217 -1.12 -12.23 12.29
C MET A 217 -1.06 -10.80 11.75
N ILE A 218 0.09 -10.15 11.95
CA ILE A 218 0.37 -8.87 11.31
C ILE A 218 0.85 -9.10 9.87
N MET A 219 0.42 -8.22 8.98
CA MET A 219 0.87 -8.07 7.62
C MET A 219 1.64 -6.76 7.51
N PRO A 220 2.96 -6.74 7.77
CA PRO A 220 3.75 -5.53 7.64
C PRO A 220 3.66 -4.98 6.23
N LEU A 221 3.67 -3.65 6.08
CA LEU A 221 3.76 -3.02 4.77
C LEU A 221 5.15 -3.29 4.19
N PRO A 222 5.27 -3.96 3.02
CA PRO A 222 6.56 -4.12 2.35
C PRO A 222 7.03 -2.76 1.84
N ALA A 223 7.91 -2.12 2.60
CA ALA A 223 8.41 -0.78 2.32
C ALA A 223 9.93 -0.76 2.41
N PHE A 224 10.57 -0.21 1.39
CA PHE A 224 12.02 -0.19 1.25
C PHE A 224 12.51 1.24 1.07
N ASP A 225 13.65 1.56 1.68
CA ASP A 225 14.31 2.86 1.51
C ASP A 225 15.09 2.93 0.18
N SER A 226 15.76 4.06 -0.07
CA SER A 226 16.57 4.25 -1.28
C SER A 226 17.82 3.37 -1.37
N GLU A 227 18.13 2.61 -0.32
CA GLU A 227 19.21 1.63 -0.27
C GLU A 227 18.67 0.18 -0.30
N GLU A 228 17.40 -0.01 -0.66
CA GLU A 228 16.70 -1.30 -0.69
C GLU A 228 16.61 -1.97 0.69
N LYS A 229 16.77 -1.21 1.78
CA LYS A 229 16.61 -1.73 3.14
C LYS A 229 15.16 -1.61 3.58
N ILE A 230 14.70 -2.63 4.31
CA ILE A 230 13.36 -2.64 4.90
C ILE A 230 13.22 -1.44 5.85
N ILE A 231 12.16 -0.66 5.65
CA ILE A 231 11.75 0.40 6.56
C ILE A 231 11.00 -0.23 7.73
N GLU A 232 11.43 0.06 8.95
CA GLU A 232 10.77 -0.48 10.14
C GLU A 232 9.38 0.15 10.36
N PRO A 233 8.42 -0.57 10.99
CA PRO A 233 7.07 -0.04 11.22
C PRO A 233 7.03 1.27 12.03
N LEU A 234 7.96 1.48 12.96
CA LEU A 234 8.12 2.73 13.71
C LEU A 234 8.49 3.92 12.81
N GLN A 235 9.08 3.65 11.65
CA GLN A 235 9.60 4.64 10.72
C GLN A 235 8.68 4.90 9.53
N TYR A 236 7.69 4.04 9.25
CA TYR A 236 6.80 4.16 8.08
C TYR A 236 6.32 5.58 7.81
N ARG A 237 5.67 6.23 8.80
CA ARG A 237 5.20 7.61 8.64
C ARG A 237 6.34 8.58 8.32
N ALA A 238 7.46 8.50 9.04
CA ALA A 238 8.55 9.46 8.91
C ALA A 238 9.43 9.25 7.67
N ALA A 239 9.49 8.02 7.15
CA ALA A 239 10.28 7.64 5.97
C ALA A 239 9.49 7.78 4.67
N LEU A 240 8.20 7.43 4.69
CA LEU A 240 7.36 7.41 3.50
C LEU A 240 6.65 8.73 3.23
N THR A 241 6.21 9.46 4.27
CA THR A 241 5.42 10.68 4.02
C THR A 241 6.22 11.75 3.28
N GLY A 242 5.75 12.15 2.10
CA GLY A 242 6.37 13.15 1.23
C GLY A 242 7.49 12.61 0.35
N SER A 243 7.84 11.32 0.42
CA SER A 243 8.88 10.73 -0.43
C SER A 243 8.41 10.54 -1.87
N LEU A 244 9.36 10.52 -2.81
CA LEU A 244 9.15 10.00 -4.16
C LEU A 244 9.37 8.49 -4.12
N ALA A 245 8.42 7.70 -4.61
CA ALA A 245 8.48 6.25 -4.53
C ALA A 245 7.91 5.57 -5.78
N ILE A 246 8.38 4.36 -6.04
CA ILE A 246 7.65 3.38 -6.84
C ILE A 246 6.61 2.74 -5.92
N VAL A 247 5.37 2.72 -6.35
CA VAL A 247 4.27 2.09 -5.60
C VAL A 247 3.65 1.02 -6.47
N SER A 248 3.67 -0.20 -5.97
CA SER A 248 2.99 -1.32 -6.59
C SER A 248 1.72 -1.63 -5.81
N PHE A 249 0.60 -1.79 -6.50
CA PHE A 249 -0.69 -2.05 -5.88
C PHE A 249 -1.59 -2.87 -6.80
N ARG A 250 -2.55 -3.58 -6.20
CA ARG A 250 -3.61 -4.31 -6.91
C ARG A 250 -4.88 -3.49 -6.90
N ILE A 251 -5.70 -3.60 -7.94
CA ILE A 251 -7.03 -2.97 -7.96
C ILE A 251 -8.08 -4.05 -7.70
N VAL A 252 -8.75 -3.94 -6.56
CA VAL A 252 -9.80 -4.87 -6.14
C VAL A 252 -11.13 -4.13 -6.12
N GLY A 253 -12.15 -4.75 -6.70
CA GLY A 253 -13.52 -4.26 -6.74
C GLY A 253 -14.47 -5.11 -5.92
N TRP A 254 -15.57 -4.53 -5.45
CA TRP A 254 -16.69 -5.28 -4.89
C TRP A 254 -18.01 -4.53 -5.09
N VAL A 255 -19.11 -5.26 -5.03
CA VAL A 255 -20.46 -4.70 -5.13
C VAL A 255 -21.10 -4.67 -3.75
N LEU A 256 -21.42 -3.48 -3.25
CA LEU A 256 -22.14 -3.29 -1.99
C LEU A 256 -23.45 -2.55 -2.25
N LYS A 257 -24.60 -3.20 -1.98
CA LYS A 257 -25.94 -2.59 -2.14
C LYS A 257 -26.14 -1.89 -3.49
N ARG A 258 -25.73 -2.56 -4.60
CA ARG A 258 -25.75 -2.05 -5.99
C ARG A 258 -24.72 -0.96 -6.30
N THR A 259 -23.92 -0.55 -5.33
CA THR A 259 -22.81 0.37 -5.52
C THR A 259 -21.52 -0.39 -5.81
N ARG A 260 -20.81 -0.03 -6.88
CA ARG A 260 -19.48 -0.58 -7.16
C ARG A 260 -18.43 0.25 -6.46
N ARG A 261 -17.58 -0.42 -5.69
CA ARG A 261 -16.49 0.18 -4.93
C ARG A 261 -15.20 -0.46 -5.35
N PHE A 262 -14.15 0.35 -5.41
CA PHE A 262 -12.81 -0.10 -5.72
C PHE A 262 -11.84 0.30 -4.60
N ARG A 263 -10.74 -0.43 -4.53
CA ARG A 263 -9.61 -0.14 -3.66
C ARG A 263 -8.33 -0.45 -4.40
N CYS A 264 -7.32 0.41 -4.18
CA CYS A 264 -5.94 0.10 -4.52
C CYS A 264 -5.28 -0.50 -3.28
N GLU A 265 -4.92 -1.78 -3.35
CA GLU A 265 -4.28 -2.52 -2.26
C GLU A 265 -2.78 -2.56 -2.48
N ILE A 266 -2.01 -1.94 -1.58
CA ILE A 266 -0.56 -1.83 -1.71
C ILE A 266 0.07 -3.21 -1.63
N VAL A 267 0.96 -3.49 -2.58
CA VAL A 267 1.83 -4.67 -2.59
C VAL A 267 3.17 -4.30 -1.98
N ASN A 268 3.81 -3.23 -2.47
CA ASN A 268 5.02 -2.68 -1.89
C ASN A 268 5.19 -1.18 -2.18
N ILE A 269 6.14 -0.56 -1.47
CA ILE A 269 6.61 0.82 -1.71
C ILE A 269 8.13 0.84 -1.70
N ASP A 270 8.75 1.28 -2.79
CA ASP A 270 10.19 1.44 -2.92
C ASP A 270 10.53 2.93 -3.02
N VAL A 271 11.18 3.47 -1.98
CA VAL A 271 11.53 4.89 -1.94
C VAL A 271 12.67 5.19 -2.90
N LEU A 272 12.39 6.04 -3.89
CA LEU A 272 13.41 6.54 -4.83
C LEU A 272 14.19 7.70 -4.22
N LYS A 273 13.48 8.58 -3.52
CA LYS A 273 14.03 9.77 -2.90
C LYS A 273 13.27 10.04 -1.60
N PRO A 274 13.96 10.11 -0.45
CA PRO A 274 13.35 10.47 0.82
C PRO A 274 12.70 11.86 0.76
N SER A 275 11.75 12.10 1.66
CA SER A 275 11.08 13.39 1.79
C SER A 275 12.06 14.48 2.23
N ASP A 276 12.11 15.59 1.50
CA ASP A 276 12.85 16.80 1.90
C ASP A 276 12.08 17.67 2.90
N VAL A 277 10.88 17.24 3.33
CA VAL A 277 10.12 17.96 4.35
C VAL A 277 10.96 17.95 5.62
N GLU A 278 11.61 19.09 5.89
CA GLU A 278 12.38 19.29 7.11
C GLU A 278 11.49 18.87 8.27
N ARG A 279 11.89 17.79 8.95
CA ARG A 279 11.23 17.41 10.19
C ARG A 279 11.28 18.65 11.06
N PRO A 280 10.13 19.16 11.56
CA PRO A 280 10.17 20.30 12.47
C PRO A 280 11.15 19.93 13.56
N LYS A 281 12.30 20.63 13.61
CA LYS A 281 13.33 20.37 14.61
C LYS A 281 12.58 20.45 15.93
N ARG A 282 12.46 19.31 16.62
CA ARG A 282 11.79 19.25 17.92
C ARG A 282 12.55 20.24 18.78
N THR A 283 11.99 21.43 18.98
CA THR A 283 12.56 22.44 19.84
C THR A 283 12.47 21.81 21.21
N THR A 284 13.54 21.15 21.64
CA THR A 284 13.67 20.71 23.02
C THR A 284 13.43 21.97 23.84
N PRO A 285 12.38 22.01 24.69
CA PRO A 285 12.19 23.17 25.54
C PRO A 285 13.49 23.33 26.30
N ALA A 286 14.18 24.46 26.05
CA ALA A 286 15.40 24.80 26.76
C ALA A 286 15.09 24.61 28.24
N SER A 287 15.84 23.71 28.90
CA SER A 287 15.63 23.41 30.32
C SER A 287 15.60 24.72 31.07
N SER A 288 14.42 25.17 31.49
CA SER A 288 14.28 26.34 32.33
C SER A 288 14.73 25.93 33.73
N SER A 289 16.04 25.93 33.94
CA SER A 289 16.64 25.92 35.26
C SER A 289 16.32 27.25 35.95
N ARG A 290 15.07 27.43 36.37
CA ARG A 290 14.70 28.42 37.38
C ARG A 290 14.16 27.67 38.58
N SER A 291 15.10 27.19 39.38
CA SER A 291 14.84 26.81 40.77
C SER A 291 14.17 27.97 41.51
N PRO A 292 13.07 27.74 42.23
CA PRO A 292 12.47 28.76 43.07
C PRO A 292 13.40 29.06 44.25
N SER A 293 13.98 30.26 44.28
CA SER A 293 14.69 30.73 45.46
C SER A 293 13.67 30.92 46.60
N LYS A 294 13.85 30.15 47.67
CA LYS A 294 13.17 30.31 48.96
C LYS A 294 13.25 31.77 49.42
N ARG A 295 12.13 32.49 49.42
CA ARG A 295 11.99 33.69 50.25
C ARG A 295 11.76 33.25 51.69
N LEU A 296 12.76 33.51 52.53
CA LEU A 296 12.62 33.51 53.98
C LEU A 296 11.53 34.51 54.39
N ARG A 297 10.67 34.07 55.32
CA ARG A 297 9.73 34.92 56.05
C ARG A 297 10.52 35.81 57.02
N ALA A 298 10.12 37.07 57.11
CA ALA A 298 10.31 37.92 58.29
C ALA A 298 8.92 38.20 58.86
#